data_AF-A0A3A4W3A3-F1
#
_entry.id   AF-A0A3A4W3A3-F1
#
_cell.length_a   1.000
_cell.length_b   1.000
_cell.length_c   1.000
_cell.angle_alpha   90.00
_cell.angle_beta   90.00
_cell.angle_gamma   90.00
#
_symmetry.space_group_name_H-M   'P 1'
#
loop_
_entity.id
_entity.type
_entity.pdbx_description
1 polymer ?
#
loop_
_entity_poly.entity_id
_entity_poly.type
_entity_poly.pdbx_seq_one_letter_code
_entity_poly.pdbx_strand_id
1 'polypeptide(L)' 'MRTGVFLLNLGGPDSLQAVKPFLFNLFSDRGIIRLGPPFLQKPLAWLISTLRSKKTREMYRHIGGKS' A
#
# COMPACT_ATOMS: atom_id res chain seq x y z
N MET A 1 -21.80 11.07 -28.36
CA MET A 1 -21.38 10.75 -26.98
C MET A 1 -20.14 9.87 -27.04
N ARG A 2 -19.13 10.10 -26.21
CA ARG A 2 -17.94 9.24 -26.10
C ARG A 2 -18.00 8.51 -24.76
N THR A 3 -17.90 7.18 -24.79
CA THR A 3 -17.87 6.36 -23.58
C THR A 3 -16.44 6.31 -23.05
N GLY A 4 -16.24 6.79 -21.83
CA GLY A 4 -14.99 6.58 -21.08
C GLY A 4 -15.06 5.30 -20.28
N VAL A 5 -13.96 4.53 -20.25
CA VAL A 5 -13.82 3.33 -19.43
C VAL A 5 -12.74 3.59 -18.38
N PHE A 6 -13.07 3.35 -17.11
CA PHE A 6 -12.14 3.42 -15.99
C PHE A 6 -11.72 2.02 -15.57
N LEU A 7 -10.41 1.75 -15.60
CA LEU A 7 -9.84 0.53 -15.06
C LEU A 7 -9.35 0.80 -13.64
N LEU A 8 -9.94 0.09 -12.67
CA LEU A 8 -9.63 0.24 -11.26
C LEU A 8 -8.81 -0.96 -10.78
N ASN A 9 -7.74 -0.69 -10.03
CA ASN A 9 -6.95 -1.69 -9.33
C ASN A 9 -6.42 -1.07 -8.03
N LEU A 10 -5.95 -1.90 -7.09
CA LEU A 10 -5.27 -1.47 -5.87
C LEU A 10 -3.93 -0.77 -6.15
N GLY A 11 -3.34 -1.05 -7.32
CA GLY A 11 -2.02 -0.57 -7.71
C GLY A 11 -0.89 -1.36 -7.04
N GLY A 12 0.33 -0.87 -7.22
CA GLY A 12 1.54 -1.43 -6.65
C GLY A 12 2.66 -0.38 -6.61
N PRO A 13 3.74 -0.61 -5.85
CA PRO A 13 4.87 0.30 -5.83
C PRO A 13 5.63 0.24 -7.16
N ASP A 14 5.85 1.41 -7.76
CA ASP A 14 6.66 1.61 -8.99
C ASP A 14 8.17 1.45 -8.75
N SER A 15 8.57 1.35 -7.48
CA SER A 15 9.95 1.31 -7.03
C SER A 15 10.06 0.74 -5.61
N LEU A 16 11.24 0.23 -5.26
CA LEU A 16 11.56 -0.23 -3.90
C LEU A 16 11.39 0.84 -2.81
N GLN A 17 11.49 2.12 -3.20
CA GLN A 17 11.33 3.27 -2.31
C GLN A 17 9.85 3.55 -2.04
N ALA A 18 8.99 3.37 -3.05
CA ALA A 18 7.54 3.51 -2.94
C ALA A 18 6.86 2.39 -2.11
N VAL A 19 7.56 1.30 -1.79
CA VAL A 19 6.99 0.18 -1.00
C VAL A 19 6.41 0.65 0.33
N LYS A 20 7.11 1.51 1.09
CA LYS A 20 6.60 1.99 2.38
C LYS A 20 5.38 2.92 2.21
N PRO A 21 5.43 3.96 1.35
CA PRO A 21 4.25 4.76 1.02
C PRO A 21 3.04 3.94 0.56
N PHE A 22 3.26 2.96 -0.32
CA PHE A 22 2.20 2.06 -0.79
C PHE A 22 1.53 1.29 0.36
N LEU A 23 2.33 0.64 1.22
CA LEU A 23 1.81 -0.07 2.39
C LEU A 23 1.08 0.87 3.35
N PHE A 24 1.58 2.08 3.55
CA PHE A 24 0.93 3.07 4.41
C PHE A 24 -0.46 3.44 3.90
N ASN A 25 -0.60 3.70 2.60
CA ASN A 25 -1.90 4.00 1.99
C ASN A 25 -2.86 2.81 2.12
N LEU A 26 -2.36 1.60 1.84
CA LEU A 26 -3.14 0.35 1.94
C LEU A 26 -3.70 0.12 3.35
N PHE A 27 -2.88 0.30 4.40
CA PHE A 27 -3.30 0.10 5.78
C PHE A 27 -4.05 1.31 6.36
N SER A 28 -3.92 2.50 5.77
CA SER A 28 -4.68 3.68 6.21
C SER A 28 -6.12 3.65 5.73
N ASP A 29 -6.41 2.89 4.67
CA ASP A 29 -7.75 2.75 4.10
C ASP A 29 -8.61 1.74 4.88
N ARG A 30 -9.69 2.23 5.49
CA ARG A 30 -10.68 1.41 6.22
C ARG A 30 -11.65 0.64 5.34
N GLY A 31 -11.82 1.04 4.08
CA GLY A 31 -12.54 0.29 3.08
C GLY A 31 -11.80 -0.99 2.70
N ILE A 32 -10.46 -0.99 2.80
CA ILE A 32 -9.61 -2.15 2.52
C ILE A 32 -9.35 -2.96 3.80
N ILE A 33 -8.79 -2.34 4.85
CA ILE A 33 -8.40 -3.03 6.09
C ILE A 33 -8.86 -2.22 7.30
N ARG A 34 -9.69 -2.83 8.16
CA ARG A 34 -10.16 -2.20 9.40
C ARG A 34 -9.18 -2.49 10.54
N LEU A 35 -8.44 -1.48 10.98
CA LEU A 35 -7.48 -1.58 12.09
C LEU A 35 -7.99 -0.81 13.30
N GLY A 36 -8.28 -1.53 14.39
CA GLY A 36 -8.66 -0.94 15.67
C GLY A 36 -9.82 0.07 15.59
N PRO A 37 -9.86 1.09 16.47
CA PRO A 37 -10.74 2.25 16.36
C PRO A 37 -10.33 3.24 15.25
N PRO A 38 -11.27 4.03 14.67
CA PRO A 38 -10.98 4.96 13.57
C PRO A 38 -9.81 5.90 13.80
N PHE A 39 -9.70 6.43 15.02
CA PHE A 39 -8.64 7.36 15.39
C PHE A 39 -7.26 6.71 15.49
N LEU A 40 -7.17 5.38 15.66
CA LEU A 40 -5.90 4.64 15.68
C LEU A 40 -5.48 4.10 14.31
N GLN A 41 -6.34 4.20 13.29
CA GLN A 41 -6.06 3.61 11.97
C GLN A 41 -4.72 4.10 11.40
N LYS A 42 -4.50 5.42 11.32
CA LYS A 42 -3.28 6.01 10.73
C LYS A 42 -2.02 5.70 11.56
N PRO A 43 -2.02 5.83 12.90
CA PRO A 43 -0.91 5.37 13.72
C PRO A 43 -0.55 3.90 13.51
N LEU A 44 -1.55 3.01 13.48
CA LEU A 44 -1.35 1.58 13.24
C LEU A 44 -0.83 1.33 11.81
N ALA A 45 -1.36 2.03 10.82
CA ALA A 45 -0.88 1.95 9.44
C ALA A 45 0.59 2.38 9.31
N TRP A 46 0.99 3.46 10.00
CA TRP A 46 2.38 3.90 10.03
C TRP A 46 3.30 2.86 10.69
N LEU A 47 2.88 2.28 11.82
CA LEU A 47 3.64 1.25 12.52
C LEU A 47 3.80 0.00 11.64
N ILE A 48 2.69 -0.53 11.12
CA ILE A 48 2.68 -1.74 10.30
C ILE A 48 3.48 -1.52 9.00
N SER A 49 3.27 -0.40 8.30
CA SER A 49 4.02 -0.09 7.07
C SER A 49 5.51 0.04 7.35
N THR A 50 5.91 0.65 8.47
CA THR A 50 7.33 0.75 8.86
C THR A 50 7.92 -0.63 9.10
N LEU A 51 7.28 -1.46 9.93
CA LEU A 51 7.76 -2.81 10.27
C LEU A 51 7.80 -3.74 9.05
N ARG A 52 6.77 -3.72 8.20
CA ARG A 52 6.67 -4.62 7.04
C ARG A 52 7.47 -4.14 5.84
N SER A 53 7.81 -2.85 5.75
CA SER A 53 8.48 -2.28 4.58
C SER A 53 9.77 -3.02 4.20
N LYS A 54 10.60 -3.42 5.18
CA LYS A 54 11.85 -4.14 4.91
C LYS A 54 11.59 -5.46 4.21
N LYS A 55 10.77 -6.33 4.82
CA LYS A 55 10.43 -7.65 4.26
C LYS A 55 9.76 -7.54 2.88
N THR A 56 8.79 -6.64 2.74
CA THR A 56 8.08 -6.46 1.47
C THR A 56 9.01 -5.93 0.37
N ARG A 57 9.95 -5.03 0.70
CA ARG A 57 10.94 -4.52 -0.25
C ARG A 57 11.87 -5.61 -0.77
N GLU A 58 12.33 -6.51 0.10
CA GLU A 58 13.11 -7.69 -0.33
C GLU A 58 12.32 -8.52 -1.35
N MET A 59 11.04 -8.76 -1.07
CA MET A 59 10.15 -9.53 -1.96
C MET A 59 9.97 -8.85 -3.31
N TYR A 60 9.75 -7.53 -3.33
CA TYR A 60 9.72 -6.76 -4.59
C TYR A 60 11.07 -6.81 -5.33
N ARG A 61 12.20 -6.82 -4.62
CA ARG A 61 13.51 -6.93 -5.26
C ARG A 61 13.66 -8.24 -6.02
N HIS A 62 13.16 -9.35 -5.48
CA HIS A 62 13.20 -10.66 -6.15
C HIS A 62 12.39 -10.72 -7.45
N ILE A 63 11.40 -9.82 -7.63
CA ILE A 63 10.55 -9.77 -8.82
C ILE A 63 10.88 -8.59 -9.76
N GLY A 64 12.07 -7.97 -9.62
CA GLY A 64 12.52 -6.88 -10.50
C GLY A 64 12.37 -5.47 -9.94
N GLY A 65 11.95 -5.34 -8.67
CA GLY A 65 12.01 -4.09 -7.90
C GLY A 65 10.81 -3.14 -8.03
N LYS A 66 9.80 -3.53 -8.81
CA LYS A 66 8.58 -2.77 -9.10
C LYS A 66 7.45 -3.72 -9.51
N SER A 67 6.21 -3.22 -9.51
CA SER A 67 5.05 -3.95 -10.04
C SER A 67 4.71 -3.56 -11.47
#